data_AF-A0A4Q9UYG4-F1
#
_entry.id   AF-A0A4Q9UYG4-F1
#
_cell.length_a   1.000
_cell.length_b   1.000
_cell.length_c   1.000
_cell.angle_alpha   90.00
_cell.angle_beta   90.00
_cell.angle_gamma   90.00
#
_symmetry.space_group_name_H-M   'P 1'
#
loop_
_entity.id
_entity.type
_entity.pdbx_description
1 polymer ?
#
loop_
_entity_poly.entity_id
_entity_poly.type
_entity_poly.pdbx_seq_one_letter_code
_entity_poly.pdbx_strand_id
1 'polypeptide(L)'
;AGQSAFDCSGLTSWTYLRHGFALPRTAQQQYSFIAARGHINHNLNTLRPGDLVFFSPSGSPNNIVHVGIALGNGKMIHAARPGVGVVIGNIYAGFIGGGRP
;
A
#
# COMPACT_ATOMS: atom_id res chain seq x y z
N ALA A 1 3.59 22.70 13.13
CA ALA A 1 4.18 21.40 12.74
C ALA A 1 3.46 20.91 11.48
N GLY A 2 4.10 21.00 10.31
CA GLY A 2 3.44 20.68 9.04
C GLY A 2 3.31 19.16 8.83
N GLN A 3 2.16 18.72 8.31
CA GLN A 3 1.95 17.40 7.72
C GLN A 3 2.75 17.24 6.40
N SER A 4 4.01 17.67 6.36
CA SER A 4 4.66 18.04 5.10
C SER A 4 5.30 16.88 4.33
N ALA A 5 5.22 15.65 4.84
CA ALA A 5 5.57 14.45 4.08
C ALA A 5 4.85 13.23 4.65
N PHE A 6 3.93 12.65 3.88
CA PHE A 6 3.47 11.29 4.18
C PHE A 6 4.60 10.30 3.85
N ASP A 7 4.85 9.33 4.72
CA ASP A 7 5.45 8.06 4.29
C ASP A 7 4.38 7.16 3.65
N CYS A 8 4.79 6.10 2.96
CA CYS A 8 3.89 5.25 2.19
C CYS A 8 2.72 4.70 3.03
N SER A 9 3.01 4.18 4.22
CA SER A 9 2.01 3.65 5.15
C SER A 9 1.21 4.73 5.90
N GLY A 10 1.79 5.92 6.07
CA GLY A 10 1.14 7.09 6.64
C GLY A 10 0.07 7.63 5.69
N LEU A 11 0.35 7.66 4.39
CA LEU A 11 -0.63 8.04 3.37
C LEU A 11 -1.84 7.09 3.40
N THR A 12 -1.60 5.78 3.39
CA THR A 12 -2.67 4.78 3.37
C THR A 12 -3.49 4.83 4.65
N SER A 13 -2.84 4.83 5.82
CA SER A 13 -3.54 4.88 7.11
C SER A 13 -4.37 6.15 7.28
N TRP A 14 -3.84 7.31 6.91
CA TRP A 14 -4.59 8.56 6.95
C TRP A 14 -5.78 8.57 5.99
N THR A 15 -5.60 8.04 4.78
CA THR A 15 -6.66 7.97 3.75
C THR A 15 -7.81 7.08 4.24
N TYR A 16 -7.50 5.87 4.70
CA TYR A 16 -8.51 4.92 5.17
C TYR A 16 -9.20 5.38 6.46
N LEU A 17 -8.47 6.04 7.36
CA LEU A 17 -9.06 6.59 8.59
C LEU A 17 -10.15 7.62 8.29
N ARG A 18 -9.99 8.44 7.24
CA ARG A 18 -11.03 9.38 6.79
C ARG A 18 -12.29 8.71 6.28
N HIS A 19 -12.19 7.45 5.86
CA HIS A 19 -13.32 6.62 5.46
C HIS A 19 -13.77 5.65 6.56
N GLY A 20 -13.34 5.85 7.81
CA GLY A 20 -13.77 5.07 8.97
C GLY A 20 -13.02 3.74 9.19
N PHE A 21 -11.95 3.48 8.43
CA PHE A 21 -11.16 2.25 8.52
C PHE A 21 -9.79 2.53 9.13
N ALA A 22 -9.55 1.99 10.33
CA ALA A 22 -8.26 2.11 10.99
C ALA A 22 -7.28 1.08 10.42
N LEU A 23 -6.21 1.57 9.78
CA LEU A 23 -5.09 0.76 9.35
C LEU A 23 -3.91 0.86 10.32
N PRO A 24 -3.14 -0.22 10.50
CA PRO A 24 -1.87 -0.16 11.21
C PRO A 24 -0.90 0.85 10.61
N ARG A 25 0.06 1.31 11.42
CA ARG A 25 0.92 2.44 11.05
C ARG A 25 1.98 2.10 10.01
N THR A 26 2.41 0.85 9.91
CA THR A 26 3.53 0.43 9.02
C THR A 26 3.05 -0.44 7.86
N ALA A 27 3.78 -0.42 6.74
CA ALA A 27 3.46 -1.23 5.57
C ALA A 27 3.43 -2.73 5.88
N GLN A 28 4.38 -3.22 6.69
CA GLN A 28 4.42 -4.60 7.17
C GLN A 28 3.17 -4.98 7.96
N GLN A 29 2.75 -4.13 8.91
CA GLN A 29 1.56 -4.42 9.72
C GLN A 29 0.28 -4.36 8.88
N GLN A 30 0.19 -3.43 7.92
CA GLN A 30 -0.93 -3.37 6.98
C GLN A 30 -1.02 -4.63 6.12
N TYR A 31 0.11 -5.12 5.60
CA TYR A 31 0.14 -6.38 4.87
C TYR A 31 -0.33 -7.54 5.74
N SER A 32 0.23 -7.70 6.95
CA SER A 32 -0.16 -8.76 7.89
C SER A 32 -1.64 -8.68 8.27
N PHE A 33 -2.19 -7.48 8.41
CA PHE A 33 -3.60 -7.24 8.72
C PHE A 33 -4.54 -7.71 7.61
N ILE A 34 -4.14 -7.52 6.34
CA ILE A 34 -4.91 -7.98 5.18
C ILE A 34 -4.70 -9.49 4.96
N ALA A 35 -3.49 -9.99 5.16
CA ALA A 35 -3.16 -11.41 5.07
C ALA A 35 -3.95 -12.23 6.10
N ALA A 36 -4.05 -11.74 7.34
CA ALA A 36 -4.83 -12.39 8.39
C ALA A 36 -6.33 -12.51 8.07
N ARG A 37 -6.85 -11.69 7.14
CA ARG A 37 -8.23 -11.78 6.64
C ARG A 37 -8.38 -12.67 5.41
N GLY A 38 -7.29 -13.23 4.90
CA GLY A 38 -7.31 -14.01 3.65
C GLY A 38 -7.59 -13.17 2.40
N HIS A 39 -7.35 -11.86 2.46
CA HIS A 39 -7.67 -10.92 1.37
C HIS A 39 -6.48 -10.63 0.45
N ILE A 40 -5.31 -11.26 0.68
CA ILE A 40 -4.14 -11.04 -0.16
C ILE A 40 -4.31 -11.78 -1.49
N ASN A 41 -4.20 -11.02 -2.57
CA ASN A 41 -4.14 -11.53 -3.92
C ASN A 41 -2.78 -11.21 -4.55
N HIS A 42 -2.17 -12.23 -5.17
CA HIS A 42 -0.88 -12.13 -5.85
C HIS A 42 -1.02 -11.79 -7.34
N ASN A 43 -2.24 -11.80 -7.87
CA ASN A 43 -2.51 -11.44 -9.25
C ASN A 43 -2.98 -9.98 -9.35
N LEU A 44 -2.12 -9.11 -9.90
CA LEU A 44 -2.42 -7.69 -10.11
C LEU A 44 -3.74 -7.42 -10.84
N ASN A 45 -4.15 -8.29 -11.75
CA ASN A 45 -5.36 -8.10 -12.55
C ASN A 45 -6.67 -8.29 -11.76
N THR A 46 -6.57 -8.87 -10.55
CA THR A 46 -7.73 -9.06 -9.67
C THR A 46 -7.93 -7.91 -8.70
N LEU A 47 -6.92 -7.03 -8.59
CA LEU A 47 -6.97 -5.89 -7.69
C LEU A 47 -7.92 -4.83 -8.22
N ARG A 48 -8.70 -4.25 -7.30
CA ARG A 48 -9.68 -3.21 -7.60
C ARG A 48 -9.15 -1.86 -7.14
N PRO A 49 -9.60 -0.76 -7.74
CA PRO A 49 -9.33 0.57 -7.22
C PRO A 49 -9.69 0.66 -5.73
N GLY A 50 -8.75 1.16 -4.92
CA GLY A 50 -8.83 1.18 -3.47
C GLY A 50 -7.95 0.13 -2.79
N ASP A 51 -7.74 -1.05 -3.38
CA ASP A 51 -6.95 -2.11 -2.72
C ASP A 51 -5.52 -1.62 -2.39
N LEU A 52 -4.99 -2.05 -1.24
CA LEU A 52 -3.60 -1.77 -0.91
C LEU A 52 -2.68 -2.69 -1.72
N VAL A 53 -1.58 -2.15 -2.23
CA VAL A 53 -0.55 -2.90 -2.95
C VAL A 53 0.76 -2.84 -2.20
N PHE A 54 1.41 -3.98 -2.02
CA PHE A 54 2.58 -4.13 -1.16
C PHE A 54 3.79 -4.58 -1.95
N PHE A 55 4.97 -4.13 -1.51
CA PHE A 55 6.23 -4.44 -2.15
C PHE A 55 7.26 -4.93 -1.15
N SER A 56 8.02 -5.93 -1.58
CA SER A 56 9.17 -6.50 -0.85
C SER A 56 10.37 -6.62 -1.78
N PRO A 57 11.55 -6.07 -1.42
CA PRO A 57 12.77 -6.22 -2.21
C PRO A 57 13.25 -7.67 -2.28
N SER A 58 12.98 -8.44 -1.22
CA SER A 58 13.36 -9.86 -1.10
C SER A 58 12.27 -10.81 -1.60
N GLY A 59 11.14 -10.29 -2.07
CA GLY A 59 9.97 -11.11 -2.42
C GLY A 59 9.37 -11.84 -1.20
N SER A 60 9.69 -11.40 0.02
CA SER A 60 9.26 -12.06 1.26
C SER A 60 8.11 -11.30 1.93
N PRO A 61 7.04 -12.00 2.37
CA PRO A 61 5.93 -11.38 3.10
C PRO A 61 6.34 -10.83 4.48
N ASN A 62 7.53 -11.19 4.96
CA ASN A 62 8.10 -10.72 6.23
C ASN A 62 8.99 -9.48 6.07
N ASN A 63 9.12 -8.95 4.86
CA ASN A 63 9.94 -7.78 4.58
C ASN A 63 9.25 -6.83 3.60
N ILE A 64 8.10 -6.30 4.02
CA ILE A 64 7.35 -5.29 3.28
C ILE A 64 7.95 -3.91 3.56
N VAL A 65 8.43 -3.25 2.50
CA VAL A 65 9.12 -1.95 2.61
C VAL A 65 8.29 -0.81 2.04
N HIS A 66 7.27 -1.12 1.23
CA HIS A 66 6.48 -0.10 0.55
C HIS A 66 5.01 -0.52 0.40
N VAL A 67 4.12 0.46 0.43
CA VAL A 67 2.68 0.30 0.19
C VAL A 67 2.13 1.43 -0.67
N GLY A 68 1.13 1.14 -1.48
CA GLY A 68 0.34 2.12 -2.24
C GLY A 68 -1.13 1.75 -2.27
N ILE A 69 -1.95 2.61 -2.86
CA ILE A 69 -3.38 2.37 -3.11
C ILE A 69 -3.56 2.14 -4.61
N ALA A 70 -4.10 1.00 -5.00
CA ALA A 70 -4.39 0.66 -6.38
C ALA A 70 -5.43 1.63 -6.97
N LEU A 71 -5.20 2.04 -8.22
CA LEU A 71 -6.14 2.83 -9.02
C LEU A 71 -6.77 2.00 -10.16
N GLY A 72 -6.37 0.73 -10.30
CA GLY A 72 -6.67 -0.09 -11.47
C GLY A 72 -5.67 0.13 -12.61
N ASN A 73 -5.78 -0.64 -13.69
CA ASN A 73 -4.92 -0.57 -14.88
C ASN A 73 -3.42 -0.61 -14.56
N GLY A 74 -3.02 -1.37 -13.54
CA GLY A 74 -1.62 -1.47 -13.10
C GLY A 74 -1.06 -0.17 -12.51
N LYS A 75 -1.89 0.77 -12.08
CA LYS A 75 -1.48 2.04 -11.47
C LYS A 75 -1.78 2.08 -9.98
N MET A 76 -1.02 2.88 -9.25
CA MET A 76 -1.23 3.17 -7.84
C MET A 76 -0.92 4.62 -7.50
N ILE A 77 -1.55 5.12 -6.45
CA ILE A 77 -1.13 6.34 -5.75
C ILE A 77 -0.32 5.95 -4.52
N HIS A 78 0.84 6.57 -4.34
CA HIS A 78 1.73 6.28 -3.22
C HIS A 78 2.58 7.50 -2.85
N ALA A 79 3.02 7.56 -1.60
CA ALA A 79 4.09 8.47 -1.21
C ALA A 79 5.43 7.85 -1.62
N ALA A 80 6.01 8.30 -2.72
CA ALA A 80 7.08 7.56 -3.39
C ALA A 80 8.34 7.42 -2.54
N ARG A 81 8.85 8.56 -2.05
CA ARG A 81 10.06 8.68 -1.21
C ARG A 81 9.99 10.00 -0.44
N PRO A 82 10.73 10.13 0.68
CA PRO A 82 10.90 11.43 1.34
C PRO A 82 11.29 12.51 0.33
N GLY A 83 10.60 13.65 0.33
CA GLY A 83 10.87 14.78 -0.55
C GLY A 83 10.22 14.76 -1.94
N VAL A 84 9.70 13.62 -2.41
CA VAL A 84 8.94 13.54 -3.69
C VAL A 84 7.46 13.84 -3.49
N GLY A 85 6.91 13.44 -2.34
CA GLY A 85 5.49 13.57 -2.05
C GLY A 85 4.65 12.44 -2.60
N VAL A 86 3.33 12.69 -2.74
CA VAL A 86 2.34 11.72 -3.21
C VAL A 86 2.24 11.81 -4.72
N VAL A 87 2.46 10.68 -5.40
CA VAL A 87 2.47 10.60 -6.87
C VAL A 87 1.67 9.40 -7.35
N ILE A 88 1.26 9.45 -8.61
CA ILE A 88 0.70 8.30 -9.33
C ILE A 88 1.82 7.64 -10.11
N GLY A 89 1.98 6.33 -9.94
CA GLY A 89 2.97 5.52 -10.61
C GLY A 89 2.40 4.20 -11.09
N ASN A 90 3.15 3.50 -11.94
CA ASN A 90 2.83 2.12 -12.27
C ASN A 90 3.24 1.21 -11.10
N ILE A 91 2.49 0.12 -10.91
CA ILE A 91 2.90 -0.95 -10.01
C ILE A 91 4.13 -1.62 -10.65
N TYR A 92 5.22 -1.66 -9.91
CA TYR A 92 6.55 -2.03 -10.39
C TYR A 92 7.01 -3.38 -9.84
N ALA A 93 8.19 -3.84 -10.29
CA ALA A 93 8.80 -5.08 -9.86
C ALA A 93 9.03 -5.13 -8.33
N GLY A 94 8.80 -6.28 -7.71
CA GLY A 94 8.81 -6.42 -6.25
C GLY A 94 7.43 -6.32 -5.60
N PHE A 95 6.37 -6.16 -6.40
CA PHE A 95 5.00 -6.42 -5.94
C PHE A 95 4.89 -7.87 -5.43
N ILE A 96 4.42 -8.03 -4.20
CA ILE A 96 4.27 -9.33 -3.57
C ILE A 96 2.81 -9.71 -3.32
N GLY A 97 1.91 -8.73 -3.35
CA GLY A 97 0.49 -8.95 -3.15
C GLY A 97 -0.22 -7.65 -2.88
N GLY A 98 -1.54 -7.68 -3.06
CA GLY A 98 -2.42 -6.58 -2.71
C GLY A 98 -3.74 -7.11 -2.20
N GLY A 99 -4.50 -6.26 -1.53
CA GLY A 99 -5.78 -6.68 -1.00
C GLY A 99 -6.56 -5.55 -0.39
N ARG A 100 -7.83 -5.85 -0.13
CA ARG A 100 -8.75 -4.90 0.46
C ARG A 100 -8.65 -4.94 1.99
N PRO A 101 -8.40 -3.80 2.65
CA PRO A 101 -8.38 -3.73 4.11
C PRO A 101 -9.77 -3.85 4.76
#